data_AF-A0A0C9UNZ7-F1
#
_entry.id   AF-A0A0C9UNZ7-F1
#
_cell.length_a   1.000
_cell.length_b   1.000
_cell.length_c   1.000
_cell.angle_alpha   90.00
_cell.angle_beta   90.00
_cell.angle_gamma   90.00
#
_symmetry.space_group_name_H-M   'P 1'
#
loop_
_entity.id
_entity.type
_entity.pdbx_description
1 polymer ?
#
loop_
_entity_poly.entity_id
_entity_poly.type
_entity_poly.pdbx_seq_one_letter_code
_entity_poly.pdbx_strand_id
1 'polypeptide(L)'
;MGNDLALRRAYTAILVDGNPLTNLLSIGPKSALTGPDPPKPAVVGGLDTHALFEGDASTTRADAFFGNNHSFNETQFDELVEFSNKFGGGVLNLTAATEFRFQRIQESIATNPNFTFVSPRYVGAYGETAFPLLLFVDGRKADRQLPLDHARGFFQDGKMPDGFFRANESITIAIVGGLVEEIFLAHPIQPGANQGRINSYTVDPNDPGFTDQCKGYTDFVNITVKSLYPNPQGILKDTLNTNLDYFFLSMKDTNCTQVFPFGQ
;
A
#
# COMPACT_ATOMS: atom_id res chain seq x y z
N MET A 1 3.31 -3.74 -14.30
CA MET A 1 4.00 -3.80 -13.00
C MET A 1 5.19 -4.74 -13.14
N GLY A 2 6.35 -4.31 -12.67
CA GLY A 2 7.59 -5.09 -12.70
C GLY A 2 7.61 -6.21 -11.67
N ASN A 3 8.46 -7.20 -11.92
CA ASN A 3 8.49 -8.44 -11.13
C ASN A 3 8.88 -8.21 -9.67
N ASP A 4 9.88 -7.36 -9.40
CA ASP A 4 10.31 -6.97 -8.07
C ASP A 4 9.16 -6.36 -7.25
N LEU A 5 8.44 -5.40 -7.83
CA LEU A 5 7.30 -4.75 -7.22
C LEU A 5 6.14 -5.72 -7.01
N ALA A 6 5.85 -6.56 -8.01
CA ALA A 6 4.78 -7.55 -7.94
C ALA A 6 5.05 -8.59 -6.84
N LEU A 7 6.28 -9.11 -6.74
CA LEU A 7 6.70 -10.02 -5.67
C LEU A 7 6.53 -9.35 -4.30
N ARG A 8 7.03 -8.12 -4.14
CA ARG A 8 6.91 -7.39 -2.87
C ARG A 8 5.45 -7.28 -2.44
N ARG A 9 4.57 -6.77 -3.31
CA ARG A 9 3.16 -6.54 -2.97
C ARG A 9 2.38 -7.83 -2.75
N ALA A 10 2.55 -8.83 -3.62
CA ALA A 10 1.82 -10.09 -3.51
C ALA A 10 2.19 -10.85 -2.23
N TYR A 11 3.49 -10.97 -1.93
CA TYR A 11 3.92 -11.72 -0.74
C TYR A 11 3.77 -10.93 0.55
N THR A 12 3.85 -9.59 0.55
CA THR A 12 3.39 -8.80 1.70
C THR A 12 1.93 -9.13 2.03
N ALA A 13 1.04 -9.08 1.03
CA ALA A 13 -0.38 -9.33 1.24
C ALA A 13 -0.69 -10.78 1.67
N ILE A 14 -0.09 -11.78 1.02
CA ILE A 14 -0.29 -13.19 1.41
C ILE A 14 0.18 -13.45 2.84
N LEU A 15 1.31 -12.86 3.25
CA LEU A 15 1.88 -13.08 4.58
C LEU A 15 1.03 -12.49 5.72
N VAL A 16 0.27 -11.41 5.48
CA VAL A 16 -0.51 -10.75 6.54
C VAL A 16 -2.01 -10.97 6.44
N ASP A 17 -2.55 -11.08 5.22
CA ASP A 17 -3.99 -11.12 4.94
C ASP A 17 -4.46 -12.40 4.22
N GLY A 18 -3.54 -13.15 3.62
CA GLY A 18 -3.82 -14.39 2.90
C GLY A 18 -3.83 -15.62 3.81
N ASN A 19 -4.35 -16.73 3.27
CA ASN A 19 -4.23 -18.03 3.91
C ASN A 19 -2.97 -18.74 3.37
N PRO A 20 -1.89 -18.87 4.16
CA PRO A 20 -0.66 -19.51 3.70
C PRO A 20 -0.82 -21.02 3.47
N LEU A 21 -1.82 -21.67 4.08
CA LEU A 21 -2.05 -23.11 3.92
C LEU A 21 -2.70 -23.46 2.59
N THR A 22 -3.61 -22.61 2.10
CA THR A 22 -4.29 -22.81 0.82
C THR A 22 -3.69 -22.00 -0.31
N ASN A 23 -2.76 -21.08 0.01
CA ASN A 23 -2.18 -20.12 -0.92
C ASN A 23 -3.25 -19.26 -1.63
N LEU A 24 -4.26 -18.82 -0.88
CA LEU A 24 -5.35 -17.98 -1.39
C LEU A 24 -5.42 -16.67 -0.60
N LEU A 25 -5.70 -15.58 -1.31
CA LEU A 25 -5.88 -14.23 -0.77
C LEU A 25 -7.19 -13.65 -1.31
N SER A 26 -8.00 -13.08 -0.44
CA SER A 26 -9.12 -12.23 -0.87
C SER A 26 -8.60 -10.83 -1.19
N ILE A 27 -8.97 -10.28 -2.36
CA ILE A 27 -8.67 -8.90 -2.75
C ILE A 27 -9.64 -7.88 -2.15
N GLY A 28 -10.49 -8.31 -1.22
CA GLY A 28 -11.45 -7.50 -0.48
C GLY A 28 -11.66 -8.08 0.92
N PRO A 29 -12.91 -8.32 1.37
CA PRO A 29 -13.17 -8.74 2.74
C PRO A 29 -12.81 -10.20 3.00
N LYS A 30 -12.80 -10.58 4.29
CA LYS A 30 -12.60 -11.95 4.75
C LYS A 30 -13.61 -12.88 4.07
N SER A 31 -13.14 -14.00 3.56
CA SER A 31 -13.97 -14.94 2.80
C SER A 31 -13.64 -16.38 3.16
N ALA A 32 -14.66 -17.21 3.39
CA ALA A 32 -14.48 -18.65 3.58
C ALA A 32 -13.86 -19.35 2.36
N LEU A 33 -13.86 -18.70 1.19
CA LEU A 33 -13.22 -19.21 -0.03
C LEU A 33 -11.69 -19.29 0.09
N THR A 34 -11.08 -18.60 1.05
CA THR A 34 -9.65 -18.77 1.36
C THR A 34 -9.38 -19.98 2.26
N GLY A 35 -10.38 -20.82 2.54
CA GLY A 35 -10.21 -22.06 3.31
C GLY A 35 -10.16 -21.86 4.83
N PRO A 36 -9.94 -22.95 5.59
CA PRO A 36 -9.90 -22.92 7.05
C PRO A 36 -8.78 -22.02 7.58
N ASP A 37 -9.11 -21.17 8.55
CA ASP A 37 -8.15 -20.24 9.13
C ASP A 37 -7.04 -20.97 9.91
N PRO A 38 -5.79 -20.48 9.85
CA PRO A 38 -4.74 -20.88 10.77
C PRO A 38 -5.07 -20.44 12.21
N PRO A 39 -4.37 -20.97 13.23
CA PRO A 39 -4.55 -20.54 14.61
C PRO A 39 -4.35 -19.03 14.79
N LYS A 40 -5.13 -18.44 15.70
CA LYS A 40 -4.93 -17.06 16.16
C LYS A 40 -3.49 -16.85 16.66
N PRO A 41 -2.93 -15.65 16.51
CA PRO A 41 -3.57 -14.37 16.15
C PRO A 41 -3.66 -14.06 14.65
N ALA A 42 -3.30 -14.98 13.76
CA ALA A 42 -3.47 -14.79 12.32
C ALA A 42 -4.93 -14.43 11.95
N VAL A 43 -5.09 -13.45 11.06
CA VAL A 43 -6.39 -12.85 10.74
C VAL A 43 -7.00 -13.49 9.49
N VAL A 44 -6.19 -13.66 8.43
CA VAL A 44 -6.63 -14.12 7.10
C VAL A 44 -7.88 -13.35 6.67
N GLY A 45 -7.78 -12.02 6.75
CA GLY A 45 -8.93 -11.14 6.59
C GLY A 45 -9.13 -10.59 5.18
N GLY A 46 -8.22 -10.90 4.25
CA GLY A 46 -8.20 -10.25 2.94
C GLY A 46 -7.72 -8.80 3.01
N LEU A 47 -7.65 -8.15 1.85
CA LEU A 47 -7.09 -6.79 1.73
C LEU A 47 -7.92 -5.69 2.42
N ASP A 48 -9.15 -5.97 2.88
CA ASP A 48 -9.92 -5.02 3.70
C ASP A 48 -9.43 -4.98 5.17
N THR A 49 -8.46 -5.82 5.56
CA THR A 49 -7.94 -5.84 6.92
C THR A 49 -7.12 -4.58 7.20
N HIS A 50 -7.63 -3.76 8.12
CA HIS A 50 -6.98 -2.52 8.49
C HIS A 50 -5.67 -2.74 9.24
N ALA A 51 -4.69 -1.86 8.98
CA ALA A 51 -3.38 -1.76 9.64
C ALA A 51 -2.43 -2.95 9.41
N LEU A 52 -2.64 -3.72 8.33
CA LEU A 52 -1.69 -4.73 7.85
C LEU A 52 -1.15 -4.32 6.46
N PHE A 53 -1.99 -4.42 5.43
CA PHE A 53 -1.71 -3.88 4.09
C PHE A 53 -2.47 -2.57 3.86
N GLU A 54 -3.79 -2.59 4.08
CA GLU A 54 -4.65 -1.40 4.05
C GLU A 54 -4.32 -0.47 5.22
N GLY A 55 -4.44 0.84 4.99
CA GLY A 55 -4.32 1.82 6.06
C GLY A 55 -4.79 3.21 5.65
N ASP A 56 -4.69 4.13 6.61
CA ASP A 56 -5.26 5.47 6.55
C ASP A 56 -4.68 6.36 5.45
N ALA A 57 -5.33 7.50 5.21
CA ALA A 57 -5.00 8.48 4.20
C ALA A 57 -5.02 7.89 2.77
N SER A 58 -5.93 6.95 2.49
CA SER A 58 -6.16 6.47 1.12
C SER A 58 -6.72 7.58 0.23
N THR A 59 -6.42 7.51 -1.07
CA THR A 59 -6.78 8.55 -2.05
C THR A 59 -8.29 8.62 -2.29
N THR A 60 -8.97 7.48 -2.42
CA THR A 60 -10.40 7.39 -2.78
C THR A 60 -11.19 6.45 -1.87
N ARG A 61 -10.59 6.07 -0.73
CA ARG A 61 -11.18 5.24 0.33
C ARG A 61 -11.04 5.97 1.66
N ALA A 62 -12.07 5.89 2.50
CA ALA A 62 -12.04 6.51 3.81
C ALA A 62 -11.14 5.72 4.77
N ASP A 63 -10.66 6.37 5.83
CA ASP A 63 -9.95 5.68 6.91
C ASP A 63 -10.89 4.67 7.59
N ALA A 64 -10.35 3.54 8.05
CA ALA A 64 -11.15 2.49 8.70
C ALA A 64 -11.89 2.97 9.95
N PHE A 65 -11.36 4.00 10.62
CA PHE A 65 -12.03 4.67 11.74
C PHE A 65 -13.45 5.15 11.38
N PHE A 66 -13.70 5.53 10.13
CA PHE A 66 -15.02 5.98 9.66
C PHE A 66 -15.93 4.84 9.18
N GLY A 67 -15.49 3.58 9.29
CA GLY A 67 -16.32 2.37 9.16
C GLY A 67 -16.28 1.66 7.81
N ASN A 68 -15.76 2.27 6.74
CA ASN A 68 -15.63 1.64 5.42
C ASN A 68 -14.33 2.06 4.73
N ASN A 69 -13.34 1.17 4.75
CA ASN A 69 -11.97 1.39 4.25
C ASN A 69 -11.71 0.90 2.83
N HIS A 70 -12.71 0.34 2.14
CA HIS A 70 -12.50 -0.37 0.87
C HIS A 70 -13.39 0.14 -0.26
N SER A 71 -14.60 0.61 0.07
CA SER A 71 -15.53 1.12 -0.95
C SER A 71 -15.06 2.46 -1.52
N PHE A 72 -15.29 2.65 -2.81
CA PHE A 72 -15.06 3.95 -3.45
C PHE A 72 -15.84 5.05 -2.74
N ASN A 73 -15.16 6.16 -2.44
CA ASN A 73 -15.71 7.32 -1.79
C ASN A 73 -15.83 8.49 -2.78
N GLU A 74 -17.07 8.86 -3.13
CA GLU A 74 -17.35 9.92 -4.10
C GLU A 74 -16.78 11.27 -3.65
N THR A 75 -16.95 11.64 -2.37
CA THR A 75 -16.45 12.91 -1.83
C THR A 75 -14.93 13.03 -2.00
N GLN A 76 -14.17 12.00 -1.65
CA GLN A 76 -12.71 12.01 -1.82
C GLN A 76 -12.29 12.03 -3.30
N PHE A 77 -13.08 11.40 -4.19
CA PHE A 77 -12.81 11.47 -5.62
C PHE A 77 -13.13 12.86 -6.19
N ASP A 78 -14.18 13.53 -5.72
CA ASP A 78 -14.49 14.91 -6.08
C ASP A 78 -13.37 15.86 -5.61
N GLU A 79 -12.80 15.65 -4.44
CA GLU A 79 -11.62 16.39 -3.99
C GLU A 79 -10.39 16.11 -4.87
N LEU A 80 -10.15 14.85 -5.28
CA LEU A 80 -9.10 14.51 -6.24
C LEU A 80 -9.29 15.25 -7.57
N VAL A 81 -10.53 15.35 -8.05
CA VAL A 81 -10.90 16.14 -9.24
C VAL A 81 -10.62 17.62 -9.03
N GLU A 82 -10.98 18.19 -7.87
CA GLU A 82 -10.70 19.59 -7.53
C GLU A 82 -9.19 19.87 -7.56
N PHE A 83 -8.39 19.02 -6.92
CA PHE A 83 -6.93 19.14 -6.90
C PHE A 83 -6.33 18.97 -8.31
N SER A 84 -6.87 18.07 -9.12
CA SER A 84 -6.47 17.89 -10.53
C SER A 84 -6.79 19.11 -11.38
N ASN A 85 -7.92 19.77 -11.17
CA ASN A 85 -8.25 21.02 -11.84
C ASN A 85 -7.33 22.17 -11.39
N LYS A 86 -7.10 22.28 -10.08
CA LYS A 86 -6.33 23.36 -9.47
C LYS A 86 -4.84 23.29 -9.76
N PHE A 87 -4.25 22.10 -9.70
CA PHE A 87 -2.80 21.89 -9.77
C PHE A 87 -2.35 21.11 -11.00
N GLY A 88 -3.26 20.32 -11.59
CA GLY A 88 -2.96 19.43 -12.72
C GLY A 88 -3.42 19.93 -14.08
N GLY A 89 -4.10 21.08 -14.16
CA GLY A 89 -4.65 21.58 -15.42
C GLY A 89 -5.81 20.73 -15.96
N GLY A 90 -6.56 20.06 -15.08
CA GLY A 90 -7.73 19.24 -15.44
C GLY A 90 -7.45 17.76 -15.65
N VAL A 91 -6.23 17.30 -15.33
CA VAL A 91 -5.84 15.89 -15.35
C VAL A 91 -5.17 15.52 -14.04
N LEU A 92 -5.22 14.25 -13.68
CA LEU A 92 -4.44 13.74 -12.56
C LEU A 92 -3.00 13.54 -13.02
N ASN A 93 -2.11 14.43 -12.58
CA ASN A 93 -0.68 14.36 -12.84
C ASN A 93 0.12 14.37 -11.52
N LEU A 94 1.46 14.38 -11.61
CA LEU A 94 2.33 14.34 -10.43
C LEU A 94 2.04 15.48 -9.46
N THR A 95 1.92 16.72 -9.93
CA THR A 95 1.66 17.88 -9.07
C THR A 95 0.33 17.75 -8.34
N ALA A 96 -0.75 17.41 -9.04
CA ALA A 96 -2.06 17.20 -8.42
C ALA A 96 -2.06 16.05 -7.41
N ALA A 97 -1.43 14.93 -7.75
CA ALA A 97 -1.33 13.76 -6.89
C ALA A 97 -0.53 14.06 -5.61
N THR A 98 0.55 14.85 -5.73
CA THR A 98 1.38 15.30 -4.61
C THR A 98 0.62 16.18 -3.64
N GLU A 99 -0.05 17.22 -4.13
CA GLU A 99 -0.86 18.11 -3.30
C GLU A 99 -1.99 17.34 -2.60
N PHE A 100 -2.63 16.42 -3.32
CA PHE A 100 -3.73 15.65 -2.75
C PHE A 100 -3.26 14.59 -1.73
N ARG A 101 -2.10 13.96 -1.93
CA ARG A 101 -1.46 13.08 -0.93
C ARG A 101 -1.26 13.84 0.39
N PHE A 102 -0.71 15.05 0.33
CA PHE A 102 -0.52 15.86 1.52
C PHE A 102 -1.85 16.23 2.18
N GLN A 103 -2.85 16.66 1.38
CA GLN A 103 -4.20 16.95 1.87
C GLN A 103 -4.81 15.76 2.63
N ARG A 104 -4.76 14.55 2.06
CA ARG A 104 -5.30 13.33 2.69
C ARG A 104 -4.65 13.03 4.05
N ILE A 105 -3.34 13.27 4.17
CA ILE A 105 -2.61 13.12 5.43
C ILE A 105 -3.09 14.17 6.45
N GLN A 106 -3.17 15.45 6.05
CA GLN A 106 -3.61 16.52 6.95
C GLN A 106 -5.05 16.31 7.44
N GLU A 107 -5.94 15.87 6.55
CA GLU A 107 -7.32 15.58 6.89
C GLU A 107 -7.42 14.43 7.90
N SER A 108 -6.64 13.37 7.72
CA SER A 108 -6.62 12.23 8.64
C SER A 108 -6.06 12.64 10.02
N ILE A 109 -5.02 13.48 10.07
CA ILE A 109 -4.54 14.10 11.32
C ILE A 109 -5.65 14.89 12.01
N ALA A 110 -6.43 15.66 11.26
CA ALA A 110 -7.43 16.56 11.79
C ALA A 110 -8.74 15.88 12.21
N THR A 111 -9.03 14.67 11.70
CA THR A 111 -10.36 14.06 11.83
C THR A 111 -10.36 12.64 12.40
N ASN A 112 -9.27 11.88 12.25
CA ASN A 112 -9.15 10.51 12.73
C ASN A 112 -8.27 10.45 13.99
N PRO A 113 -8.83 10.27 15.20
CA PRO A 113 -8.05 10.18 16.44
C PRO A 113 -7.15 8.95 16.51
N ASN A 114 -7.40 7.94 15.66
CA ASN A 114 -6.63 6.71 15.53
C ASN A 114 -5.71 6.71 14.30
N PHE A 115 -5.53 7.87 13.64
CA PHE A 115 -4.73 7.97 12.42
C PHE A 115 -3.34 7.38 12.62
N THR A 116 -3.00 6.39 11.80
CA THR A 116 -1.68 5.77 11.77
C THR A 116 -1.03 5.87 10.39
N PHE A 117 0.22 6.34 10.37
CA PHE A 117 0.97 6.56 9.15
C PHE A 117 2.43 6.17 9.34
N VAL A 118 2.61 4.93 9.77
CA VAL A 118 3.89 4.24 9.94
C VAL A 118 4.04 3.13 8.90
N SER A 119 5.25 2.61 8.73
CA SER A 119 5.57 1.53 7.81
C SER A 119 4.86 0.22 8.21
N PRO A 120 4.34 -0.57 7.25
CA PRO A 120 4.53 -0.43 5.80
C PRO A 120 3.59 0.57 5.12
N ARG A 121 2.55 1.06 5.80
CA ARG A 121 1.54 1.97 5.21
C ARG A 121 2.15 3.28 4.75
N TYR A 122 3.06 3.86 5.53
CA TYR A 122 3.79 5.08 5.17
C TYR A 122 4.41 4.99 3.78
N VAL A 123 5.23 3.97 3.51
CA VAL A 123 5.84 3.75 2.18
C VAL A 123 4.78 3.38 1.13
N GLY A 124 3.80 2.55 1.52
CA GLY A 124 2.70 2.10 0.67
C GLY A 124 1.92 3.26 0.06
N ALA A 125 1.48 4.20 0.89
CA ALA A 125 0.62 5.32 0.52
C ALA A 125 1.27 6.25 -0.51
N TYR A 126 2.56 6.54 -0.38
CA TYR A 126 3.30 7.32 -1.38
C TYR A 126 3.46 6.54 -2.69
N GLY A 127 3.82 5.26 -2.63
CA GLY A 127 3.92 4.42 -3.84
C GLY A 127 2.59 4.31 -4.59
N GLU A 128 1.49 4.16 -3.87
CA GLU A 128 0.12 4.11 -4.42
C GLU A 128 -0.30 5.43 -5.06
N THR A 129 0.25 6.56 -4.62
CA THR A 129 0.03 7.87 -5.24
C THR A 129 0.66 7.93 -6.65
N ALA A 130 1.78 7.23 -6.86
CA ALA A 130 2.46 7.17 -8.16
C ALA A 130 1.79 6.18 -9.14
N PHE A 131 1.11 5.14 -8.65
CA PHE A 131 0.57 4.07 -9.50
C PHE A 131 -0.39 4.54 -10.60
N PRO A 132 -1.38 5.43 -10.37
CA PRO A 132 -2.25 5.90 -11.43
C PRO A 132 -1.47 6.56 -12.58
N LEU A 133 -0.43 7.31 -12.25
CA LEU A 133 0.40 8.04 -13.22
C LEU A 133 1.27 7.10 -14.06
N LEU A 134 1.68 5.97 -13.49
CA LEU A 134 2.58 4.99 -14.11
C LEU A 134 1.84 3.84 -14.81
N LEU A 135 0.64 3.48 -14.34
CA LEU A 135 -0.05 2.25 -14.72
C LEU A 135 -1.42 2.48 -15.37
N PHE A 136 -2.09 3.61 -15.09
CA PHE A 136 -3.44 3.88 -15.63
C PHE A 136 -3.42 4.83 -16.84
N VAL A 137 -2.29 5.48 -17.10
CA VAL A 137 -2.07 6.24 -18.34
C VAL A 137 -1.85 5.26 -19.50
N ASP A 138 -2.54 5.50 -20.62
CA ASP A 138 -2.41 4.66 -21.81
C ASP A 138 -0.95 4.61 -22.28
N GLY A 139 -0.43 3.39 -22.45
CA GLY A 139 0.98 3.14 -22.75
C GLY A 139 1.46 3.66 -24.11
N ARG A 140 0.55 4.10 -25.00
CA ARG A 140 0.92 4.81 -26.24
C ARG A 140 1.27 6.28 -26.01
N LYS A 141 0.77 6.88 -24.92
CA LYS A 141 1.10 8.25 -24.49
C LYS A 141 2.25 8.25 -23.48
N ALA A 142 2.10 7.47 -22.40
CA ALA A 142 3.08 7.35 -21.31
C ALA A 142 3.61 8.71 -20.75
N ASP A 143 2.75 9.73 -20.71
CA ASP A 143 3.08 11.12 -20.34
C ASP A 143 2.80 11.47 -18.86
N ARG A 144 2.32 10.48 -18.08
CA ARG A 144 1.92 10.63 -16.67
C ARG A 144 0.77 11.63 -16.46
N GLN A 145 -0.02 11.90 -17.49
CA GLN A 145 -1.21 12.76 -17.43
C GLN A 145 -2.47 11.88 -17.53
N LEU A 146 -3.05 11.49 -16.40
CA LEU A 146 -4.23 10.62 -16.39
C LEU A 146 -5.52 11.45 -16.53
N PRO A 147 -6.32 11.26 -17.61
CA PRO A 147 -7.64 11.87 -17.71
C PRO A 147 -8.56 11.47 -16.55
N LEU A 148 -9.38 12.40 -16.07
CA LEU A 148 -10.21 12.19 -14.87
C LEU A 148 -11.34 11.17 -15.07
N ASP A 149 -11.86 11.06 -16.29
CA ASP A 149 -12.81 10.01 -16.67
C ASP A 149 -12.17 8.61 -16.64
N HIS A 150 -10.92 8.50 -17.10
CA HIS A 150 -10.15 7.25 -16.97
C HIS A 150 -9.86 6.95 -15.50
N ALA A 151 -9.45 7.96 -14.71
CA ALA A 151 -9.23 7.79 -13.28
C ALA A 151 -10.50 7.27 -12.58
N ARG A 152 -11.67 7.83 -12.88
CA ARG A 152 -12.95 7.37 -12.34
C ARG A 152 -13.23 5.91 -12.71
N GLY A 153 -13.06 5.54 -13.98
CA GLY A 153 -13.24 4.16 -14.44
C GLY A 153 -12.39 3.15 -13.65
N PHE A 154 -11.13 3.48 -13.37
CA PHE A 154 -10.27 2.62 -12.56
C PHE A 154 -10.67 2.61 -11.07
N PHE A 155 -10.88 3.78 -10.45
CA PHE A 155 -11.09 3.88 -9.00
C PHE A 155 -12.48 3.43 -8.54
N GLN A 156 -13.51 3.68 -9.34
CA GLN A 156 -14.91 3.42 -9.02
C GLN A 156 -15.38 2.09 -9.62
N ASP A 157 -15.14 1.88 -10.91
CA ASP A 157 -15.75 0.77 -11.65
C ASP A 157 -14.82 -0.44 -11.81
N GLY A 158 -13.54 -0.32 -11.44
CA GLY A 158 -12.54 -1.34 -11.73
C GLY A 158 -12.38 -1.61 -13.23
N LYS A 159 -12.64 -0.59 -14.06
CA LYS A 159 -12.75 -0.71 -15.51
C LYS A 159 -11.64 0.05 -16.23
N MET A 160 -10.96 -0.63 -17.14
CA MET A 160 -10.03 -0.01 -18.09
C MET A 160 -10.81 0.77 -19.17
N PRO A 161 -10.29 1.92 -19.66
CA PRO A 161 -10.85 2.60 -20.81
C PRO A 161 -10.93 1.70 -22.05
N ASP A 162 -11.88 1.97 -22.94
CA ASP A 162 -11.99 1.23 -24.19
C ASP A 162 -10.73 1.44 -25.05
N GLY A 163 -10.15 0.34 -25.54
CA GLY A 163 -8.90 0.39 -26.32
C GLY A 163 -7.67 0.80 -25.51
N PHE A 164 -7.70 0.65 -24.18
CA PHE A 164 -6.56 0.91 -23.29
C PHE A 164 -5.36 0.01 -23.59
N PHE A 165 -4.18 0.61 -23.74
CA PHE A 165 -2.91 -0.11 -23.78
C PHE A 165 -2.21 0.01 -22.44
N ARG A 166 -1.78 -1.12 -21.89
CA ARG A 166 -0.90 -1.15 -20.70
C ARG A 166 0.39 -0.36 -20.94
N ALA A 167 1.03 0.09 -19.87
CA ALA A 167 2.38 0.67 -19.92
C ALA A 167 3.34 -0.19 -20.77
N ASN A 168 4.13 0.47 -21.62
CA ASN A 168 5.07 -0.17 -22.54
C ASN A 168 6.40 -0.59 -21.88
N GLU A 169 6.56 -0.28 -20.59
CA GLU A 169 7.71 -0.67 -19.78
C GLU A 169 7.32 -1.43 -18.51
N SER A 170 8.30 -2.11 -17.93
CA SER A 170 8.14 -2.84 -16.67
C SER A 170 8.34 -1.90 -15.48
N ILE A 171 7.25 -1.40 -14.90
CA ILE A 171 7.30 -0.46 -13.76
C ILE A 171 7.84 -1.14 -12.48
N THR A 172 9.14 -0.97 -12.20
CA THR A 172 9.86 -1.56 -11.06
C THR A 172 9.73 -0.74 -9.76
N ILE A 173 10.25 -1.26 -8.65
CA ILE A 173 10.36 -0.53 -7.38
C ILE A 173 11.21 0.73 -7.56
N ALA A 174 12.28 0.67 -8.34
CA ALA A 174 13.14 1.83 -8.61
C ALA A 174 12.41 2.96 -9.35
N ILE A 175 11.59 2.63 -10.36
CA ILE A 175 10.79 3.62 -11.11
C ILE A 175 9.77 4.29 -10.18
N VAL A 176 9.08 3.50 -9.34
CA VAL A 176 8.14 4.03 -8.35
C VAL A 176 8.85 4.88 -7.31
N GLY A 177 10.03 4.44 -6.84
CA GLY A 177 10.85 5.15 -5.85
C GLY A 177 11.23 6.56 -6.28
N GLY A 178 11.55 6.78 -7.56
CA GLY A 178 11.82 8.12 -8.08
C GLY A 178 10.63 9.07 -7.92
N LEU A 179 9.41 8.62 -8.25
CA LEU A 179 8.22 9.46 -8.05
C LEU A 179 7.87 9.62 -6.57
N VAL A 180 8.08 8.60 -5.74
CA VAL A 180 7.89 8.69 -4.29
C VAL A 180 8.78 9.79 -3.69
N GLU A 181 10.04 9.88 -4.12
CA GLU A 181 10.95 10.94 -3.71
C GLU A 181 10.42 12.32 -4.12
N GLU A 182 10.00 12.49 -5.37
CA GLU A 182 9.42 13.76 -5.85
C GLU A 182 8.15 14.16 -5.06
N ILE A 183 7.24 13.20 -4.79
CA ILE A 183 6.01 13.43 -4.02
C ILE A 183 6.35 13.83 -2.57
N PHE A 184 7.30 13.13 -1.95
CA PHE A 184 7.68 13.38 -0.57
C PHE A 184 8.39 14.73 -0.39
N LEU A 185 9.33 15.08 -1.28
CA LEU A 185 10.14 16.30 -1.15
C LEU A 185 9.31 17.59 -1.25
N ALA A 186 8.14 17.56 -1.89
CA ALA A 186 7.24 18.70 -1.95
C ALA A 186 6.61 19.04 -0.59
N HIS A 187 6.19 18.01 0.17
CA HIS A 187 5.57 18.16 1.49
C HIS A 187 6.09 17.10 2.47
N PRO A 188 7.31 17.26 3.01
CA PRO A 188 7.90 16.25 3.89
C PRO A 188 7.12 16.11 5.20
N ILE A 189 6.69 14.88 5.51
CA ILE A 189 6.14 14.51 6.82
C ILE A 189 6.80 13.23 7.31
N GLN A 190 7.23 13.19 8.57
CA GLN A 190 7.84 11.99 9.15
C GLN A 190 6.76 10.96 9.50
N PRO A 191 7.06 9.64 9.45
CA PRO A 191 6.13 8.60 9.89
C PRO A 191 5.73 8.77 11.35
N GLY A 192 4.49 8.42 11.68
CA GLY A 192 3.91 8.67 13.00
C GLY A 192 2.42 8.40 13.07
N ALA A 193 1.80 8.79 14.19
CA ALA A 193 0.40 8.54 14.45
C ALA A 193 -0.23 9.59 15.39
N ASN A 194 -1.54 9.76 15.29
CA ASN A 194 -2.33 10.46 16.31
C ASN A 194 -2.36 9.65 17.62
N GLN A 195 -2.35 10.34 18.75
CA GLN A 195 -2.26 9.77 20.10
C GLN A 195 -3.65 9.65 20.76
N GLY A 196 -4.58 8.98 20.08
CA GLY A 196 -5.94 8.74 20.56
C GLY A 196 -6.85 9.97 20.57
N ARG A 197 -6.43 11.06 19.94
CA ARG A 197 -7.23 12.28 19.72
C ARG A 197 -6.82 12.96 18.41
N ILE A 198 -7.73 13.71 17.80
CA ILE A 198 -7.42 14.49 16.59
C ILE A 198 -6.33 15.54 16.86
N ASN A 199 -5.59 15.93 15.83
CA ASN A 199 -4.52 16.94 15.89
C ASN A 199 -3.45 16.62 16.95
N SER A 200 -3.03 15.36 17.06
CA SER A 200 -2.02 14.94 18.03
C SER A 200 -0.91 14.10 17.42
N TYR A 201 -0.65 14.31 16.12
CA TYR A 201 0.32 13.54 15.36
C TYR A 201 1.70 13.61 16.02
N THR A 202 2.21 12.45 16.41
CA THR A 202 3.52 12.29 17.03
C THR A 202 4.36 11.39 16.14
N VAL A 203 5.58 11.83 15.86
CA VAL A 203 6.55 11.09 15.05
C VAL A 203 6.96 9.81 15.76
N ASP A 204 7.04 8.70 15.02
CA ASP A 204 7.69 7.48 15.48
C ASP A 204 9.17 7.51 15.07
N PRO A 205 10.11 7.76 15.99
CA PRO A 205 11.53 7.82 15.67
C PRO A 205 12.13 6.46 15.32
N ASN A 206 11.40 5.35 15.57
CA ASN A 206 11.86 4.01 15.25
C ASN A 206 11.39 3.55 13.88
N ASP A 207 10.52 4.29 13.18
CA ASP A 207 10.06 3.89 11.86
C ASP A 207 11.21 3.94 10.83
N PRO A 208 11.34 2.94 9.94
CA PRO A 208 12.38 2.90 8.91
C PRO A 208 12.26 4.02 7.84
N GLY A 209 11.07 4.60 7.66
CA GLY A 209 10.79 5.55 6.60
C GLY A 209 11.12 5.02 5.20
N PHE A 210 11.58 5.91 4.31
CA PHE A 210 11.99 5.53 2.95
C PHE A 210 13.44 5.07 2.84
N THR A 211 14.29 5.49 3.79
CA THR A 211 15.74 5.38 3.67
C THR A 211 16.29 4.07 4.21
N ASP A 212 15.67 3.48 5.22
CA ASP A 212 16.14 2.22 5.82
C ASP A 212 15.31 1.02 5.34
N GLN A 213 15.51 0.67 4.07
CA GLN A 213 14.77 -0.43 3.43
C GLN A 213 15.02 -1.78 4.11
N CYS A 214 16.22 -1.99 4.66
CA CYS A 214 16.54 -3.24 5.34
C CYS A 214 15.84 -3.33 6.68
N LYS A 215 15.80 -2.24 7.46
CA LYS A 215 15.00 -2.20 8.68
C LYS A 215 13.51 -2.41 8.38
N GLY A 216 12.96 -1.75 7.35
CA GLY A 216 11.56 -1.96 6.96
C GLY A 216 11.24 -3.39 6.56
N TYR A 217 12.16 -4.06 5.85
CA TYR A 217 12.06 -5.49 5.58
C TYR A 217 12.11 -6.32 6.87
N THR A 218 13.08 -6.07 7.76
CA THR A 218 13.23 -6.87 8.99
C THR A 218 12.10 -6.65 9.97
N ASP A 219 11.56 -5.44 10.08
CA ASP A 219 10.42 -5.13 10.95
C ASP A 219 9.16 -5.81 10.43
N PHE A 220 8.92 -5.77 9.12
CA PHE A 220 7.82 -6.51 8.53
C PHE A 220 7.90 -8.00 8.86
N VAL A 221 9.06 -8.63 8.68
CA VAL A 221 9.21 -10.07 8.91
C VAL A 221 9.21 -10.43 10.40
N ASN A 222 10.03 -9.77 11.21
CA ASN A 222 10.28 -10.13 12.61
C ASN A 222 9.27 -9.55 13.60
N ILE A 223 8.52 -8.51 13.20
CA ILE A 223 7.48 -7.89 14.03
C ILE A 223 6.12 -8.20 13.45
N THR A 224 5.81 -7.77 12.22
CA THR A 224 4.45 -7.88 11.66
C THR A 224 4.06 -9.33 11.44
N VAL A 225 4.78 -10.07 10.59
CA VAL A 225 4.48 -11.48 10.27
C VAL A 225 4.59 -12.36 11.51
N LYS A 226 5.65 -12.18 12.32
CA LYS A 226 5.85 -12.95 13.55
C LYS A 226 4.77 -12.69 14.60
N SER A 227 4.18 -11.49 14.64
CA SER A 227 3.07 -11.21 15.57
C SER A 227 1.81 -11.98 15.19
N LEU A 228 1.55 -12.19 13.89
CA LEU A 228 0.43 -12.98 13.37
C LEU A 228 0.65 -14.49 13.55
N TYR A 229 1.90 -14.92 13.43
CA TYR A 229 2.30 -16.33 13.54
C TYR A 229 3.41 -16.47 14.59
N PRO A 230 3.12 -16.43 15.90
CA PRO A 230 4.15 -16.40 16.94
C PRO A 230 4.89 -17.74 17.13
N ASN A 231 4.23 -18.85 16.83
CA ASN A 231 4.81 -20.19 16.96
C ASN A 231 4.22 -21.18 15.94
N PRO A 232 4.38 -20.96 14.63
CA PRO A 232 3.87 -21.87 13.61
C PRO A 232 4.62 -23.20 13.64
N GLN A 233 3.92 -24.29 13.36
CA GLN A 233 4.45 -25.66 13.38
C GLN A 233 4.00 -26.43 12.13
N GLY A 234 4.76 -27.47 11.78
CA GLY A 234 4.47 -28.34 10.63
C GLY A 234 4.26 -27.54 9.34
N ILE A 235 3.24 -27.91 8.57
CA ILE A 235 2.96 -27.33 7.24
C ILE A 235 2.74 -25.80 7.26
N LEU A 236 2.24 -25.23 8.36
CA LEU A 236 2.09 -23.77 8.48
C LEU A 236 3.45 -23.08 8.53
N LYS A 237 4.42 -23.66 9.25
CA LYS A 237 5.79 -23.14 9.28
C LYS A 237 6.43 -23.23 7.89
N ASP A 238 6.29 -24.37 7.22
CA ASP A 238 6.92 -24.62 5.92
C ASP A 238 6.39 -23.68 4.83
N THR A 239 5.07 -23.45 4.82
CA THR A 239 4.41 -22.53 3.89
C THR A 239 4.78 -21.07 4.19
N LEU A 240 4.88 -20.67 5.47
CA LEU A 240 5.35 -19.33 5.84
C LEU A 240 6.80 -19.09 5.42
N ASN A 241 7.71 -20.02 5.68
CA ASN A 241 9.11 -19.93 5.25
C ASN A 241 9.21 -19.79 3.72
N THR A 242 8.45 -20.60 2.98
CA THR A 242 8.40 -20.52 1.50
C THR A 242 7.94 -19.15 1.02
N ASN A 243 6.87 -18.59 1.60
CA ASN A 243 6.38 -17.25 1.24
C ASN A 243 7.37 -16.14 1.64
N LEU A 244 8.09 -16.30 2.75
CA LEU A 244 9.15 -15.38 3.18
C LEU A 244 10.36 -15.40 2.25
N ASP A 245 10.73 -16.57 1.72
CA ASP A 245 11.76 -16.70 0.69
C ASP A 245 11.36 -15.94 -0.57
N TYR A 246 10.12 -16.11 -1.03
CA TYR A 246 9.61 -15.38 -2.19
C TYR A 246 9.47 -13.87 -1.96
N PHE A 247 9.09 -13.45 -0.74
CA PHE A 247 9.09 -12.04 -0.37
C PHE A 247 10.51 -11.45 -0.44
N PHE A 248 11.52 -12.17 0.05
CA PHE A 248 12.91 -11.74 0.03
C PHE A 248 13.49 -11.61 -1.38
N LEU A 249 12.96 -12.33 -2.37
CA LEU A 249 13.36 -12.12 -3.79
C LEU A 249 13.12 -10.68 -4.26
N SER A 250 12.17 -9.94 -3.65
CA SER A 250 11.96 -8.51 -3.92
C SER A 250 13.01 -7.57 -3.30
N MET A 251 13.95 -8.13 -2.53
CA MET A 251 15.07 -7.44 -1.89
C MET A 251 16.42 -7.76 -2.57
N LYS A 252 16.44 -8.59 -3.61
CA LYS A 252 17.68 -9.12 -4.23
C LYS A 252 18.66 -8.04 -4.73
N ASP A 253 18.14 -6.87 -5.11
CA ASP A 253 18.93 -5.75 -5.63
C ASP A 253 19.31 -4.75 -4.53
N THR A 254 19.06 -5.10 -3.26
CA THR A 254 19.48 -4.34 -2.07
C THR A 254 20.65 -5.03 -1.37
N ASN A 255 21.24 -4.38 -0.36
CA ASN A 255 22.24 -4.98 0.52
C ASN A 255 21.65 -5.69 1.75
N CYS A 256 20.32 -5.90 1.78
CA CYS A 256 19.65 -6.50 2.93
C CYS A 256 19.95 -8.01 3.02
N THR A 257 20.08 -8.51 4.24
CA THR A 257 20.28 -9.95 4.50
C THR A 257 18.94 -10.59 4.87
N GLN A 258 18.67 -11.78 4.34
CA GLN A 258 17.45 -12.51 4.66
C GLN A 258 17.41 -12.87 6.15
N VAL A 259 16.25 -12.69 6.76
CA VAL A 259 15.99 -13.13 8.15
C VAL A 259 15.03 -14.31 8.16
N PHE A 260 15.20 -15.19 9.15
CA PHE A 260 14.47 -16.46 9.26
C PHE A 260 13.71 -16.51 10.60
N PRO A 261 12.53 -15.85 10.72
CA PRO A 261 11.82 -15.71 12.00
C PRO A 261 11.39 -17.06 12.61
N PHE A 262 11.33 -18.12 11.80
CA PHE A 262 10.92 -19.48 12.19
C PHE A 262 12.03 -20.53 12.02
N GLY A 263 13.28 -20.11 11.77
CA GLY A 263 14.41 -20.98 11.47
C GLY A 263 14.52 -21.38 9.99
N GLN A 264 15.70 -21.87 9.61
CA GLN A 264 16.03 -22.42 8.29
C GLN A 264 15.58 -23.87 8.14
#